data_AF-A0A3L8PVA4-F1
#
_entry.id   AF-A0A3L8PVA4-F1
#
_cell.length_a   1.000
_cell.length_b   1.000
_cell.length_c   1.000
_cell.angle_alpha   90.00
_cell.angle_beta   90.00
_cell.angle_gamma   90.00
#
_symmetry.space_group_name_H-M   'P 1'
#
loop_
_entity.id
_entity.type
_entity.pdbx_description
1 polymer ?
#
loop_
_entity_poly.entity_id
_entity_poly.type
_entity_poly.pdbx_seq_one_letter_code
_entity_poly.pdbx_strand_id
1 'polypeptide(L)' 'MFMSLPWSYWLGFFLILWLLFDLVRGEAYIWQSYKREEEPGMYWFTMLIWAVVAASCFIFV' A
#
# COMPACT_ATOMS: atom_id res chain seq x y z
N MET A 1 -7.71 1.57 -26.70
CA MET A 1 -6.43 2.28 -26.52
C MET A 1 -6.12 2.38 -25.01
N PHE A 2 -6.07 1.24 -24.32
CA PHE A 2 -5.77 1.15 -22.87
C PHE A 2 -4.29 0.77 -22.60
N MET A 3 -3.49 0.56 -23.64
CA MET A 3 -2.12 0.03 -23.58
C MET A 3 -1.02 1.09 -23.44
N SER A 4 -1.35 2.36 -23.19
CA SER A 4 -0.35 3.44 -23.03
C SER A 4 -0.21 3.93 -21.59
N LEU A 5 -0.84 3.26 -20.61
CA LEU A 5 -0.54 3.55 -19.21
C LEU A 5 0.75 2.84 -18.82
N PRO A 6 1.73 3.56 -18.25
CA PRO A 6 2.96 2.97 -17.75
C PRO A 6 2.66 1.78 -16.83
N TRP A 7 3.45 0.72 -16.93
CA TRP A 7 3.30 -0.48 -16.10
C TRP A 7 3.26 -0.17 -14.58
N SER A 8 3.94 0.91 -14.18
CA SER A 8 3.92 1.47 -12.84
C SER A 8 2.52 1.89 -12.35
N TYR A 9 1.62 2.37 -13.20
CA TYR A 9 0.24 2.70 -12.82
C TYR A 9 -0.54 1.45 -12.40
N TRP A 10 -0.34 0.33 -13.11
CA TRP A 10 -0.94 -0.95 -12.74
C TRP A 10 -0.39 -1.46 -11.40
N LEU A 11 0.93 -1.36 -11.19
CA LEU A 11 1.57 -1.66 -9.91
C LEU A 11 1.01 -0.80 -8.76
N GLY A 12 0.93 0.52 -8.97
CA GLY A 12 0.34 1.45 -8.00
C GLY A 12 -1.12 1.10 -7.68
N PHE A 13 -1.91 0.72 -8.69
CA PHE A 13 -3.30 0.30 -8.50
C PHE A 13 -3.41 -0.95 -7.64
N PHE A 14 -2.63 -2.00 -7.92
CA PHE A 14 -2.59 -3.21 -7.09
C PHE A 14 -2.10 -2.92 -5.67
N LEU A 15 -1.12 -2.02 -5.50
CA LEU A 15 -0.63 -1.61 -4.19
C LEU A 15 -1.69 -0.87 -3.37
N ILE A 16 -2.46 0.03 -3.98
CA ILE A 16 -3.60 0.68 -3.30
C ILE A 16 -4.64 -0.36 -2.88
N LEU A 17 -4.97 -1.30 -3.77
CA LEU A 17 -5.93 -2.35 -3.50
C LEU A 17 -5.49 -3.25 -2.34
N TRP A 18 -4.20 -3.60 -2.31
CA TRP A 18 -3.57 -4.31 -1.20
C TRP A 18 -3.67 -3.51 0.11
N LEU A 19 -3.32 -2.23 0.06
CA LEU A 19 -3.33 -1.35 1.24
C LEU A 19 -4.74 -1.19 1.81
N LEU A 20 -5.76 -1.06 0.95
CA LEU A 20 -7.16 -1.06 1.37
C LEU A 20 -7.57 -2.39 1.99
N PHE A 21 -7.07 -3.51 1.48
CA PHE A 21 -7.34 -4.83 2.02
C PHE A 21 -6.70 -5.03 3.41
N ASP A 22 -5.44 -4.60 3.59
CA ASP A 22 -4.74 -4.56 4.88
C ASP A 22 -5.46 -3.62 5.88
N LEU A 23 -6.04 -2.51 5.39
CA LEU A 23 -6.87 -1.62 6.21
C LEU A 23 -8.14 -2.31 6.71
N VAL A 24 -8.82 -3.07 5.84
CA VAL A 24 -10.05 -3.80 6.18
C VAL A 24 -9.76 -4.95 7.15
N ARG A 25 -8.63 -5.66 6.99
CA ARG A 25 -8.20 -6.70 7.93
C ARG A 25 -7.71 -6.12 9.26
N GLY A 26 -7.22 -4.89 9.29
CA GLY A 26 -6.59 -4.30 10.46
C GLY A 26 -5.18 -4.85 10.72
N GLU A 27 -4.56 -5.42 9.69
CA GLU A 27 -3.26 -6.06 9.72
C GLU A 27 -2.43 -5.50 8.55
N ALA A 28 -1.22 -5.02 8.81
CA ALA A 28 -0.32 -4.52 7.76
C ALA A 28 0.92 -5.40 7.68
N TYR A 29 1.25 -5.89 6.48
CA TYR A 29 2.39 -6.80 6.26
C TYR A 29 3.57 -6.07 5.59
N ILE A 30 4.74 -6.05 6.25
CA ILE A 30 6.03 -5.67 5.63
C ILE A 30 7.03 -6.82 5.75
N TRP A 31 7.24 -7.28 6.99
CA TRP A 31 8.14 -8.39 7.33
C TRP A 31 7.54 -9.23 8.45
N GLN A 32 6.86 -8.56 9.38
CA GLN A 32 6.02 -9.14 10.40
C GLN A 32 4.60 -8.58 10.23
N SER A 33 3.59 -9.36 10.59
CA SER A 33 2.20 -8.90 10.64
C SER A 33 2.04 -7.94 11.81
N TYR A 34 1.96 -6.64 11.51
CA TYR A 34 1.63 -5.63 12.51
C TYR A 34 0.12 -5.52 12.61
N LYS A 35 -0.43 -5.89 13.77
CA LYS A 35 -1.85 -5.72 14.06
C LYS A 35 -2.10 -4.39 14.72
N ARG A 36 -3.20 -3.74 14.36
CA ARG A 36 -3.63 -2.49 14.99
C ARG A 36 -3.87 -2.61 16.50
N GLU A 37 -4.26 -3.78 16.98
CA GLU A 37 -4.54 -4.02 18.41
C GLU A 37 -3.29 -4.23 19.26
N GLU A 38 -2.22 -4.81 18.69
CA GLU A 38 -0.98 -5.10 19.41
C GLU A 38 -0.01 -3.92 19.32
N GLU A 39 0.21 -3.39 18.12
CA GLU A 39 1.19 -2.33 17.85
C GLU A 39 0.63 -1.26 16.90
N PRO A 40 -0.31 -0.40 17.37
CA PRO A 40 -0.99 0.58 16.52
C PRO A 40 -0.03 1.57 15.87
N GLY A 41 1.03 1.98 16.59
CA GLY A 41 2.02 2.91 16.06
C GLY A 41 2.77 2.34 14.86
N MET A 42 3.25 1.11 14.99
CA MET A 42 3.94 0.41 13.90
C MET A 42 2.97 0.19 12.73
N TYR A 43 1.76 -0.30 12.99
CA TYR A 43 0.71 -0.48 11.97
C TYR A 43 0.49 0.77 11.10
N TRP A 44 0.28 1.94 11.72
CA TRP A 44 0.06 3.19 10.97
C TRP A 44 1.30 3.64 10.20
N PHE A 45 2.51 3.42 10.74
CA PHE A 45 3.75 3.72 10.05
C PHE A 45 3.94 2.84 8.81
N THR A 46 3.69 1.54 8.95
CA THR A 46 3.69 0.55 7.86
C THR A 46 2.71 0.96 6.75
N MET A 47 1.49 1.34 7.14
CA MET A 47 0.45 1.83 6.23
C MET A 47 0.85 3.12 5.52
N LEU A 48 1.46 4.08 6.21
CA LEU A 48 1.97 5.31 5.60
C LEU A 48 3.09 5.01 4.59
N ILE A 49 4.02 4.12 4.91
CA ILE A 49 5.08 3.72 3.98
C ILE A 49 4.47 3.15 2.71
N TRP A 50 3.58 2.16 2.85
CA TRP A 50 2.92 1.56 1.70
C TRP A 50 2.10 2.57 0.90
N ALA A 51 1.47 3.55 1.55
CA ALA A 51 0.73 4.60 0.88
C ALA A 51 1.64 5.53 0.09
N VAL A 52 2.79 5.89 0.64
CA VAL A 52 3.81 6.70 -0.05
C VAL A 52 4.40 5.94 -1.23
N VAL A 53 4.69 4.64 -1.07
CA VAL A 53 5.17 3.78 -2.16
C VAL A 53 4.12 3.71 -3.28
N ALA A 54 2.86 3.43 -2.93
CA ALA A 54 1.77 3.40 -3.91
C ALA A 54 1.60 4.76 -4.62
N ALA A 55 1.63 5.87 -3.87
CA ALA A 55 1.55 7.23 -4.44
C ALA A 55 2.76 7.55 -5.34
N SER A 56 3.96 7.08 -4.98
CA SER A 56 5.16 7.27 -5.80
C SER A 56 5.04 6.63 -7.17
N CYS A 57 4.30 5.52 -7.30
CA CYS A 57 4.00 4.87 -8.57
C CYS A 57 3.08 5.70 -9.50
N PHE A 58 2.46 6.76 -9.00
CA PHE A 58 1.65 7.68 -9.82
C PHE A 58 2.31 9.04 -10.05
N ILE A 59 3.18 9.49 -9.12
CA ILE A 59 3.78 10.82 -9.16
C ILE A 59 5.12 10.84 -9.92
N PHE A 60 5.95 9.80 -9.77
CA PHE A 60 7.30 9.75 -10.33
C PHE A 60 7.40 8.97 -11.64
N VAL A 61 6.31 8.93 -12.42
CA VAL A 61 6.17 8.14 -13.66
C VAL A 61 6.06 9.03 -14.88
#